data_AF-A0AAE3EJY2-F1
#
_entry.id   AF-A0AAE3EJY2-F1
#
_cell.length_a   1.000
_cell.length_b   1.000
_cell.length_c   1.000
_cell.angle_alpha   90.00
_cell.angle_beta   90.00
_cell.angle_gamma   90.00
#
_symmetry.space_group_name_H-M   'P 1'
#
loop_
_entity.id
_entity.type
_entity.pdbx_description
1 polymer ?
#
loop_
_entity_poly.entity_id
_entity_poly.type
_entity_poly.pdbx_seq_one_letter_code
_entity_poly.pdbx_strand_id
1 'polypeptide(L)' 'MRNKYKEILKEYNLEPKIIVIKTPKSIVIERIEKRNGSNADEIMLTTEETEKYYDNFEFPTEDEGELIIINGF' A
#
# COMPACT_ATOMS: atom_id res chain seq x y z
N MET A 1 2.01 -9.80 -6.60
CA MET A 1 3.39 -9.24 -6.52
C MET A 1 4.15 -9.68 -5.27
N ARG A 2 3.54 -9.72 -4.07
CA ARG A 2 4.23 -10.03 -2.81
C ARG A 2 4.95 -11.40 -2.80
N ASN A 3 4.36 -12.44 -3.40
CA ASN A 3 5.01 -13.75 -3.55
C ASN A 3 6.40 -13.69 -4.19
N LYS A 4 6.62 -12.81 -5.17
CA LYS A 4 7.94 -12.67 -5.80
C LYS A 4 8.99 -12.19 -4.79
N TYR A 5 8.64 -11.28 -3.90
CA TYR A 5 9.53 -10.82 -2.84
C TYR A 5 9.74 -11.90 -1.77
N LYS A 6 8.70 -12.68 -1.45
CA LYS A 6 8.82 -13.83 -0.54
C LYS A 6 9.86 -14.84 -1.03
N GLU A 7 9.82 -15.21 -2.31
CA GLU A 7 10.80 -16.13 -2.89
C GLU A 7 12.22 -15.57 -2.86
N ILE A 8 12.40 -14.27 -3.15
CA ILE A 8 13.72 -13.62 -3.06
C ILE A 8 14.26 -13.69 -1.63
N LEU A 9 13.45 -13.36 -0.62
CA LEU A 9 13.91 -13.36 0.79
C LEU A 9 14.27 -14.76 1.27
N LYS A 10 13.56 -15.79 0.80
CA LYS A 10 13.82 -17.19 1.11
C LYS A 10 15.21 -17.64 0.66
N GLU A 11 15.72 -17.16 -0.47
CA GLU A 11 17.09 -17.45 -0.94
C GLU A 11 18.16 -17.01 0.06
N TYR A 12 17.85 -16.01 0.90
CA TYR A 12 18.75 -15.47 1.93
C TYR A 12 18.37 -15.94 3.34
N ASN A 13 17.44 -16.89 3.49
CA ASN A 13 16.93 -17.36 4.77
C ASN A 13 16.39 -16.21 5.66
N LEU A 14 15.72 -15.24 5.02
CA LEU A 14 15.10 -14.08 5.67
C LEU A 14 13.58 -14.24 5.70
N GLU A 15 12.98 -13.88 6.84
CA GLU A 15 11.52 -13.88 7.01
C GLU A 15 10.95 -12.49 6.69
N PRO A 16 9.91 -12.37 5.85
CA PRO A 16 9.28 -11.11 5.53
C PRO A 16 8.47 -10.54 6.70
N LYS A 17 8.54 -9.21 6.86
CA LYS A 17 7.58 -8.43 7.65
C LYS A 17 6.76 -7.57 6.71
N ILE A 18 5.44 -7.59 6.87
CA ILE A 18 4.49 -6.87 6.05
C ILE A 18 3.89 -5.75 6.89
N ILE A 19 4.08 -4.51 6.45
CA ILE A 19 3.52 -3.33 7.10
C ILE A 19 2.38 -2.81 6.24
N VAL A 20 1.15 -2.86 6.77
CA VAL A 20 -0.03 -2.28 6.14
C VAL A 20 -0.39 -0.98 6.84
N ILE A 21 -0.34 0.12 6.09
CA ILE A 21 -0.86 1.42 6.55
C ILE A 21 -2.35 1.47 6.22
N LYS A 22 -3.18 1.15 7.19
CA LYS A 22 -4.63 1.14 7.04
C LYS A 22 -5.17 2.57 7.07
N THR A 23 -5.66 3.03 5.93
CA THR A 23 -6.29 4.35 5.79
C THR A 23 -7.64 4.17 5.09
N PRO A 24 -8.76 4.68 5.64
CA PRO A 24 -10.06 4.61 4.98
C PRO A 24 -10.06 5.21 3.57
N LYS A 25 -10.80 4.61 2.63
CA LYS A 25 -10.92 5.08 1.23
C LYS A 25 -11.24 6.56 1.14
N SER A 26 -12.21 7.06 1.92
CA SER A 26 -12.59 8.47 1.93
C SER A 26 -11.43 9.40 2.26
N ILE A 27 -10.60 9.05 3.24
CA ILE A 27 -9.42 9.84 3.63
C ILE A 27 -8.33 9.78 2.56
N VAL A 28 -8.13 8.62 1.92
CA VAL A 28 -7.18 8.49 0.81
C VAL A 28 -7.61 9.38 -0.36
N ILE A 29 -8.88 9.34 -0.75
CA ILE A 29 -9.42 10.17 -1.83
C ILE A 29 -9.28 11.65 -1.51
N GLU A 30 -9.66 12.09 -0.31
CA GLU A 30 -9.50 13.48 0.15
C GLU A 30 -8.03 13.95 0.04
N ARG A 31 -7.06 13.09 0.38
CA ARG A 31 -5.63 13.41 0.28
C ARG A 31 -5.15 13.51 -1.17
N ILE A 32 -5.68 12.68 -2.08
CA ILE A 32 -5.36 12.74 -3.50
C ILE A 32 -5.93 14.02 -4.12
N GLU A 33 -7.17 14.37 -3.82
CA GLU A 33 -7.83 15.58 -4.33
C GLU A 33 -7.15 16.88 -3.87
N LYS A 34 -6.46 16.84 -2.72
CA LYS A 34 -5.69 17.98 -2.21
C LYS A 34 -4.37 18.21 -2.93
N ARG A 35 -3.86 17.23 -3.69
CA ARG A 35 -2.64 17.41 -4.49
C ARG A 35 -2.94 18.38 -5.62
N ASN A 36 -2.06 19.35 -5.81
CA ASN A 36 -2.25 20.41 -6.79
C ASN A 36 -0.96 20.75 -7.54
N GLY A 37 0.11 19.96 -7.36
CA GLY A 37 1.41 20.18 -7.98
C GLY A 37 2.20 21.32 -7.33
N SER A 38 1.82 21.76 -6.13
CA SER A 38 2.56 22.81 -5.39
C SER A 38 3.89 22.34 -4.82
N ASN A 39 4.09 21.02 -4.71
CA ASN A 39 5.36 20.40 -4.35
C ASN A 39 5.83 19.50 -5.51
N ALA A 40 7.10 19.61 -5.88
CA ALA A 40 7.72 18.83 -6.95
C ALA A 40 7.65 17.31 -6.72
N ASP A 41 7.50 16.88 -5.47
CA ASP A 41 7.37 15.47 -5.09
C ASP A 41 5.90 14.96 -5.12
N GLU A 42 4.92 15.81 -5.47
CA GLU A 42 3.53 15.38 -5.61
C GLU A 42 3.32 14.57 -6.89
N ILE A 43 2.92 13.31 -6.71
CA ILE A 43 2.41 12.49 -7.80
C ILE A 43 0.93 12.78 -7.97
N MET A 44 0.57 13.30 -9.14
CA MET A 44 -0.81 13.58 -9.52
C MET A 44 -1.48 12.29 -9.99
N LEU A 45 -2.24 11.67 -9.09
CA LEU A 45 -3.10 10.53 -9.41
C LEU A 45 -4.53 11.03 -9.64
N THR A 46 -5.26 10.37 -10.52
CA THR A 46 -6.70 10.60 -10.64
C THR A 46 -7.46 9.89 -9.50
N THR A 47 -8.66 10.38 -9.20
CA THR A 47 -9.58 9.71 -8.28
C THR A 47 -9.88 8.28 -8.77
N GLU A 48 -10.11 8.10 -10.08
CA GLU A 48 -10.39 6.79 -10.67
C GLU A 48 -9.26 5.77 -10.46
N GLU A 49 -8.00 6.15 -10.70
CA GLU A 49 -6.84 5.28 -10.45
C GLU A 49 -6.72 4.89 -8.97
N THR A 50 -7.01 5.85 -8.09
CA THR A 50 -6.96 5.65 -6.64
C THR A 50 -8.05 4.70 -6.17
N GLU A 51 -9.29 4.88 -6.65
CA GLU A 51 -10.40 3.98 -6.35
C GLU A 51 -10.13 2.58 -6.87
N LYS A 52 -9.66 2.47 -8.12
CA LYS A 52 -9.30 1.19 -8.71
C LYS A 52 -8.22 0.46 -7.91
N TYR A 53 -7.19 1.17 -7.45
CA TYR A 53 -6.18 0.56 -6.58
C TYR A 53 -6.79 0.07 -5.27
N TYR A 54 -7.57 0.92 -4.60
CA TYR A 54 -8.15 0.61 -3.29
C TYR A 54 -9.10 -0.59 -3.36
N ASP A 55 -9.97 -0.62 -4.38
CA ASP A 55 -11.00 -1.65 -4.52
C ASP A 55 -10.43 -3.01 -4.93
N ASN A 56 -9.27 -3.03 -5.59
CA ASN A 56 -8.57 -4.25 -5.97
C ASN A 56 -7.42 -4.60 -5.01
N PHE A 57 -7.31 -3.92 -3.88
CA PHE A 57 -6.25 -4.20 -2.91
C PHE A 57 -6.50 -5.54 -2.20
N GLU A 58 -5.64 -6.51 -2.46
CA GLU A 58 -5.64 -7.79 -1.75
C GLU A 58 -4.89 -7.65 -0.42
N PHE A 59 -5.63 -7.80 0.69
CA PHE A 59 -5.05 -7.77 2.02
C PHE A 59 -4.04 -8.91 2.21
N PRO A 60 -2.90 -8.67 2.88
CA PRO A 60 -1.94 -9.72 3.16
C PRO A 60 -2.51 -10.87 3.97
N THR A 61 -2.03 -12.07 3.72
CA THR A 61 -2.41 -13.30 4.43
C THR A 61 -1.28 -13.75 5.37
N GLU A 62 -1.61 -14.62 6.32
CA GLU A 62 -0.66 -15.11 7.33
C GLU A 62 0.52 -15.88 6.72
N ASP A 63 0.35 -16.51 5.54
CA ASP A 63 1.42 -17.24 4.85
C ASP A 63 2.42 -16.33 4.11
N GLU A 64 2.14 -15.03 4.04
CA GLU A 64 3.01 -14.06 3.39
C GLU A 64 4.09 -13.50 4.33
N GLY A 65 3.92 -13.58 5.65
CA GLY A 65 4.88 -13.08 6.64
C GLY A 65 4.23 -12.50 7.91
N GLU A 66 5.07 -11.99 8.82
CA GLU A 66 4.58 -11.27 10.01
C GLU A 66 3.82 -10.00 9.58
N LEU A 67 2.52 -9.92 9.89
CA LEU A 67 1.68 -8.79 9.51
C LEU A 67 1.57 -7.75 10.64
N ILE A 68 1.92 -6.52 10.32
CA ILE A 68 1.87 -5.35 11.18
C ILE A 68 0.93 -4.32 10.56
N ILE A 69 -0.14 -3.95 11.28
CA ILE A 69 -1.13 -2.97 10.81
C ILE A 69 -0.95 -1.68 11.58
N ILE A 70 -0.77 -0.58 10.85
CA ILE A 70 -0.63 0.78 11.39
C ILE A 70 -1.79 1.61 10.86
N ASN A 71 -2.51 2.32 11.73
CA ASN A 71 -3.54 3.27 11.28
C ASN A 71 -2.87 4.56 10.78
N GLY A 72 -3.19 4.96 9.54
CA GLY A 72 -2.54 6.08 8.85
C GLY A 72 -3.34 7.39 8.87
N PHE A 73 -4.16 7.61 9.89
CA PHE A 73 -5.11 8.73 9.99
C PHE A 73 -5.19 9.29 11.41
#